data_AF-A0A2V7WT14-F1
#
_entry.id   AF-A0A2V7WT14-F1
#
_cell.length_a   1.000
_cell.length_b   1.000
_cell.length_c   1.000
_cell.angle_alpha   90.00
_cell.angle_beta   90.00
_cell.angle_gamma   90.00
#
_symmetry.space_group_name_H-M   'P 1'
#
loop_
_entity.id
_entity.type
_entity.pdbx_description
1 polymer ?
#
loop_
_entity_poly.entity_id
_entity_poly.type
_entity_poly.pdbx_seq_one_letter_code
_entity_poly.pdbx_strand_id
1 'polypeptide(L)'
;MPEKPLFIPVILGTPRKGRSSEHVANFVAAQVAARPDAGTELIDVRALTLPASDEGEAIKDPAFSATMMRADALILVVPEYNHGYPGMLKHALDSNLKEYIHKAVGIVGVSAGPWGGTRVIENLLPVMRELGLVTIFWDGNFPHAQKTFDKDTGALLEPAHVRRLEKFVNELVWMAKVLRYGRENVAIE
;
A
#
# COMPACT_ATOMS: atom_id res chain seq x y z
N MET A 1 21.03 16.73 13.09
CA MET A 1 21.01 16.58 11.62
C MET A 1 19.56 16.52 11.19
N PRO A 2 19.16 17.08 10.03
CA PRO A 2 17.79 16.87 9.55
C PRO A 2 17.55 15.37 9.35
N GLU A 3 16.43 14.89 9.86
CA GLU A 3 16.05 13.48 9.79
C GLU A 3 15.88 13.07 8.31
N LYS A 4 16.40 11.91 7.91
CA LYS A 4 16.26 11.41 6.54
C LYS A 4 14.76 11.27 6.21
N PRO A 5 14.29 11.76 5.03
CA PRO A 5 12.92 11.56 4.59
C PRO A 5 12.54 10.08 4.62
N LEU A 6 11.30 9.79 5.03
CA LEU A 6 10.80 8.42 5.04
C LEU A 6 10.66 7.90 3.61
N PHE A 7 10.80 6.60 3.41
CA PHE A 7 10.47 5.97 2.13
C PHE A 7 9.20 5.13 2.25
N ILE A 8 8.14 5.51 1.52
CA ILE A 8 6.81 4.89 1.60
C ILE A 8 6.37 4.48 0.19
N PRO A 9 6.66 3.25 -0.28
CA PRO A 9 6.15 2.76 -1.55
C PRO A 9 4.63 2.57 -1.53
N VAL A 10 4.01 2.83 -2.69
CA VAL A 10 2.60 2.55 -2.98
C VAL A 10 2.54 1.32 -3.87
N ILE A 11 1.80 0.29 -3.45
CA ILE A 11 1.69 -0.98 -4.17
C ILE A 11 0.31 -1.08 -4.81
N LEU A 12 0.27 -1.09 -6.14
CA LEU A 12 -0.95 -1.33 -6.91
C LEU A 12 -1.25 -2.83 -6.97
N GLY A 13 -2.22 -3.27 -6.16
CA GLY A 13 -2.42 -4.67 -5.82
C GLY A 13 -3.12 -5.55 -6.84
N THR A 14 -3.26 -5.17 -8.12
CA THR A 14 -3.87 -6.08 -9.12
C THR A 14 -3.18 -6.00 -10.47
N PRO A 15 -3.00 -7.15 -11.16
CA PRO A 15 -2.50 -7.19 -12.53
C PRO A 15 -3.61 -7.03 -13.59
N ARG A 16 -4.88 -6.89 -13.18
CA ARG A 16 -6.04 -6.85 -14.10
C ARG A 16 -5.91 -5.73 -15.13
N LYS A 17 -5.84 -6.04 -16.42
CA LYS A 17 -5.81 -5.00 -17.47
C LYS A 17 -7.02 -4.05 -17.36
N GLY A 18 -6.77 -2.74 -17.46
CA GLY A 18 -7.80 -1.69 -17.36
C GLY A 18 -8.39 -1.50 -15.96
N ARG A 19 -7.64 -1.81 -14.88
CA ARG A 19 -8.11 -1.62 -13.50
C ARG A 19 -8.26 -0.13 -13.14
N SER A 20 -9.40 0.23 -12.55
CA SER A 20 -9.62 1.60 -12.03
C SER A 20 -8.74 1.93 -10.81
N SER A 21 -8.22 0.92 -10.12
CA SER A 21 -7.29 1.12 -9.00
C SER A 21 -5.95 1.74 -9.43
N GLU A 22 -5.62 1.75 -10.73
CA GLU A 22 -4.43 2.44 -11.24
C GLU A 22 -4.53 3.96 -11.06
N HIS A 23 -5.68 4.58 -11.32
CA HIS A 23 -5.88 6.01 -11.05
C HIS A 23 -5.79 6.33 -9.56
N VAL A 24 -6.38 5.46 -8.72
CA VAL A 24 -6.27 5.59 -7.26
C VAL A 24 -4.81 5.51 -6.82
N ALA A 25 -4.05 4.53 -7.31
CA ALA A 25 -2.66 4.36 -6.91
C ALA A 25 -1.76 5.52 -7.34
N ASN A 26 -1.97 6.05 -8.55
CA ASN A 26 -1.27 7.26 -9.00
C ASN A 26 -1.64 8.48 -8.14
N PHE A 27 -2.91 8.65 -7.81
CA PHE A 27 -3.35 9.73 -6.90
C PHE A 27 -2.71 9.61 -5.52
N VAL A 28 -2.72 8.42 -4.92
CA VAL A 28 -2.09 8.17 -3.62
C VAL A 28 -0.59 8.43 -3.67
N ALA A 29 0.11 7.92 -4.68
CA ALA A 29 1.54 8.18 -4.87
C ALA A 29 1.82 9.67 -5.01
N ALA A 30 1.00 10.42 -5.76
CA ALA A 30 1.15 11.87 -5.89
C ALA A 30 0.96 12.60 -4.54
N GLN A 31 0.03 12.17 -3.69
CA GLN A 31 -0.16 12.76 -2.36
C GLN A 31 1.03 12.49 -1.43
N VAL A 32 1.64 11.31 -1.49
CA VAL A 32 2.85 11.00 -0.71
C VAL A 32 4.05 11.79 -1.25
N ALA A 33 4.24 11.81 -2.58
CA ALA A 33 5.34 12.53 -3.23
C ALA A 33 5.33 14.04 -2.99
N ALA A 34 4.15 14.63 -2.78
CA ALA A 34 4.00 16.05 -2.49
C ALA A 34 4.50 16.44 -1.08
N ARG A 35 4.79 15.47 -0.22
CA ARG A 35 5.26 15.73 1.15
C ARG A 35 6.75 16.02 1.18
N PRO A 36 7.19 17.01 1.97
CA PRO A 36 8.62 17.28 2.15
C PRO A 36 9.34 16.23 3.01
N ASP A 37 8.60 15.45 3.82
CA ASP A 37 9.16 14.48 4.77
C ASP A 37 9.05 13.00 4.33
N ALA A 38 8.57 12.75 3.10
CA ALA A 38 8.43 11.40 2.56
C ALA A 38 8.76 11.34 1.05
N GLY A 39 9.47 10.29 0.64
CA GLY A 39 9.62 9.86 -0.74
C GLY A 39 8.76 8.62 -1.03
N THR A 40 8.44 8.39 -2.30
CA THR A 40 7.59 7.29 -2.72
C THR A 40 8.06 6.69 -4.04
N GLU A 41 7.62 5.46 -4.28
CA GLU A 41 7.73 4.74 -5.53
C GLU A 41 6.40 4.02 -5.76
N LEU A 42 5.87 4.05 -7.00
CA LEU A 42 4.68 3.28 -7.34
C LEU A 42 5.11 1.92 -7.89
N ILE A 43 4.72 0.84 -7.21
CA ILE A 43 5.03 -0.54 -7.56
C ILE A 43 3.76 -1.18 -8.13
N ASP A 44 3.83 -1.63 -9.38
CA ASP A 44 2.78 -2.42 -10.02
C ASP A 44 3.06 -3.91 -9.83
N VAL A 45 2.18 -4.65 -9.14
CA VAL A 45 2.37 -6.11 -8.94
C VAL A 45 2.45 -6.88 -10.25
N ARG A 46 1.96 -6.30 -11.36
CA ARG A 46 2.08 -6.89 -12.71
C ARG A 46 3.53 -6.91 -13.22
N ALA A 47 4.38 -6.01 -12.73
CA ALA A 47 5.78 -5.92 -13.13
C ALA A 47 6.69 -6.91 -12.38
N LEU A 48 6.17 -7.56 -11.33
CA LEU A 48 6.92 -8.52 -10.53
C LEU A 48 6.98 -9.87 -11.26
N THR A 49 8.17 -10.47 -11.26
CA THR A 49 8.37 -11.79 -11.87
C THR A 49 8.36 -12.85 -10.77
N LEU A 50 7.16 -13.36 -10.46
CA LEU A 50 6.95 -14.38 -9.43
C LEU A 50 6.42 -15.69 -10.07
N PRO A 51 7.11 -16.83 -9.92
CA PRO A 51 6.63 -18.13 -10.39
C PRO A 51 5.30 -18.54 -9.76
N ALA A 52 4.25 -18.74 -10.58
CA ALA A 52 2.92 -19.12 -10.10
C ALA A 52 2.80 -20.56 -9.56
N SER A 53 3.84 -21.38 -9.70
CA SER A 53 3.86 -22.79 -9.28
C SER A 53 4.64 -23.04 -8.00
N ASP A 54 5.11 -21.97 -7.35
CA ASP A 54 5.90 -22.01 -6.13
C ASP A 54 5.49 -20.81 -5.26
N GLU A 55 5.86 -20.81 -3.97
CA GLU A 55 5.34 -19.84 -3.00
C GLU A 55 6.38 -19.49 -1.93
N GLY A 56 6.16 -18.39 -1.21
CA GLY A 56 7.00 -17.98 -0.09
C GLY A 56 8.32 -17.31 -0.48
N GLU A 57 9.30 -17.28 0.42
CA GLU A 57 10.53 -16.49 0.21
C GLU A 57 11.44 -16.99 -0.93
N ALA A 58 11.25 -18.21 -1.42
CA ALA A 58 12.05 -18.80 -2.51
C ALA A 58 11.83 -18.08 -3.86
N ILE A 59 10.66 -17.48 -4.04
CA ILE A 59 10.25 -16.83 -5.30
C ILE A 59 10.45 -15.32 -5.33
N LYS A 60 11.11 -14.74 -4.32
CA LYS A 60 11.15 -13.29 -4.16
C LYS A 60 11.78 -12.59 -5.35
N ASP A 61 11.10 -11.54 -5.82
CA ASP A 61 11.65 -10.62 -6.79
C ASP A 61 12.73 -9.75 -6.09
N PRO A 62 14.00 -9.78 -6.54
CA PRO A 62 15.09 -9.09 -5.84
C PRO A 62 14.90 -7.58 -5.74
N ALA A 63 14.33 -6.95 -6.77
CA ALA A 63 14.09 -5.51 -6.77
C ALA A 63 12.97 -5.15 -5.78
N PHE A 64 11.89 -5.93 -5.78
CA PHE A 64 10.81 -5.76 -4.81
C PHE A 64 11.30 -5.94 -3.38
N SER A 65 12.03 -7.03 -3.10
CA SER A 65 12.62 -7.29 -1.77
C SER A 65 13.52 -6.15 -1.31
N ALA A 66 14.41 -5.65 -2.18
CA ALA A 66 15.27 -4.50 -1.85
C ALA A 66 14.46 -3.23 -1.54
N THR A 67 13.41 -2.95 -2.32
CA THR A 67 12.52 -1.81 -2.09
C THR A 67 11.75 -1.95 -0.77
N MET A 68 11.22 -3.13 -0.48
CA MET A 68 10.55 -3.43 0.80
C MET A 68 11.53 -3.30 1.95
N MET A 69 12.79 -3.71 1.78
CA MET A 69 13.80 -3.59 2.82
C MET A 69 14.08 -2.13 3.19
N ARG A 70 14.19 -1.25 2.19
CA ARG A 70 14.42 0.20 2.35
C ARG A 70 13.19 0.94 2.90
N ALA A 71 11.99 0.42 2.73
CA ALA A 71 10.74 1.08 3.13
C ALA A 71 10.65 1.28 4.64
N ASP A 72 10.10 2.43 5.04
CA ASP A 72 9.77 2.74 6.43
C ASP A 72 8.31 2.43 6.76
N ALA A 73 7.45 2.48 5.75
CA ALA A 73 6.05 2.08 5.76
C ALA A 73 5.59 1.75 4.35
N LEU A 74 4.39 1.19 4.19
CA LEU A 74 3.85 0.83 2.87
C LEU A 74 2.41 1.30 2.72
N ILE A 75 1.97 1.54 1.49
CA ILE A 75 0.55 1.71 1.17
C ILE A 75 0.12 0.65 0.18
N LEU A 76 -0.92 -0.11 0.51
CA LEU A 76 -1.52 -1.09 -0.39
C LEU A 76 -2.77 -0.51 -1.03
N VAL A 77 -2.80 -0.40 -2.36
CA VAL A 77 -3.99 0.00 -3.12
C VAL A 77 -4.66 -1.23 -3.69
N VAL A 78 -5.77 -1.63 -3.07
CA VAL A 78 -6.32 -2.97 -3.21
C VAL A 78 -7.75 -2.91 -3.73
N PRO A 79 -8.00 -3.38 -4.97
CA PRO A 79 -9.37 -3.57 -5.42
C PRO A 79 -10.02 -4.78 -4.74
N GLU A 80 -11.28 -4.64 -4.36
CA GLU A 80 -12.08 -5.72 -3.78
C GLU A 80 -12.61 -6.64 -4.89
N TYR A 81 -12.28 -7.93 -4.82
CA TYR A 81 -12.82 -8.98 -5.68
C TYR A 81 -13.52 -10.03 -4.83
N ASN A 82 -14.84 -10.15 -4.96
CA ASN A 82 -15.64 -11.12 -4.21
C ASN A 82 -15.36 -11.11 -2.70
N HIS A 83 -15.27 -9.90 -2.12
CA HIS A 83 -14.92 -9.65 -0.71
C HIS A 83 -13.48 -10.02 -0.30
N GLY A 84 -12.62 -10.42 -1.24
CA GLY A 84 -11.22 -10.74 -1.01
C GLY A 84 -10.27 -9.80 -1.76
N TYR A 85 -8.98 -9.99 -1.49
CA TYR A 85 -7.88 -9.31 -2.17
C TYR A 85 -7.42 -10.08 -3.41
N PRO A 86 -6.75 -9.41 -4.38
CA PRO A 86 -6.27 -10.08 -5.59
C PRO A 86 -5.15 -11.10 -5.28
N GLY A 87 -5.19 -12.27 -5.90
CA GLY A 87 -4.21 -13.35 -5.66
C GLY A 87 -2.75 -12.92 -5.88
N MET A 88 -2.47 -12.18 -6.97
CA MET A 88 -1.10 -11.70 -7.25
C MET A 88 -0.57 -10.74 -6.17
N LEU A 89 -1.43 -9.96 -5.50
CA LEU A 89 -1.01 -9.14 -4.37
C LEU A 89 -0.58 -10.04 -3.22
N LYS A 90 -1.37 -11.07 -2.90
CA LYS A 90 -1.04 -12.02 -1.84
C LYS A 90 0.27 -12.75 -2.13
N HIS A 91 0.45 -13.22 -3.35
CA HIS A 91 1.66 -13.90 -3.80
C HIS A 91 2.89 -12.98 -3.72
N ALA A 92 2.75 -11.70 -4.06
CA ALA A 92 3.82 -10.70 -3.86
C ALA A 92 4.13 -10.47 -2.38
N LEU A 93 3.10 -10.33 -1.54
CA LEU A 93 3.26 -10.15 -0.09
C LEU A 93 3.90 -11.38 0.58
N ASP A 94 3.51 -12.59 0.19
CA ASP A 94 4.02 -13.83 0.77
C ASP A 94 5.49 -14.11 0.38
N SER A 95 6.00 -13.43 -0.65
CA SER A 95 7.39 -13.59 -1.09
C SER A 95 8.42 -12.96 -0.15
N ASN A 96 8.01 -12.14 0.81
CA ASN A 96 8.87 -11.44 1.75
C ASN A 96 8.31 -11.57 3.17
N LEU A 97 9.18 -11.46 4.18
CA LEU A 97 8.76 -11.47 5.59
C LEU A 97 9.60 -10.53 6.43
N LYS A 98 10.89 -10.83 6.59
CA LYS A 98 11.82 -9.99 7.36
C LYS A 98 11.86 -8.55 6.87
N GLU A 99 11.57 -8.34 5.59
CA GLU A 99 11.54 -7.04 4.95
C GLU A 99 10.40 -6.15 5.48
N TYR A 100 9.36 -6.73 6.08
CA TYR A 100 8.15 -6.06 6.55
C TYR A 100 8.10 -5.81 8.05
N ILE A 101 8.75 -6.65 8.84
CA ILE A 101 8.64 -6.66 10.30
C ILE A 101 8.84 -5.25 10.90
N HIS A 102 7.92 -4.86 11.77
CA HIS A 102 7.87 -3.56 12.46
C HIS A 102 7.79 -2.35 11.53
N LYS A 103 7.10 -2.46 10.40
CA LYS A 103 6.78 -1.32 9.51
C LYS A 103 5.30 -0.99 9.55
N ALA A 104 4.97 0.28 9.39
CA ALA A 104 3.58 0.69 9.29
C ALA A 104 3.01 0.33 7.92
N VAL A 105 1.71 0.02 7.84
CA VAL A 105 1.02 -0.17 6.57
C VAL A 105 -0.33 0.54 6.59
N GLY A 106 -0.62 1.23 5.49
CA GLY A 106 -1.94 1.77 5.21
C GLY A 106 -2.61 1.00 4.08
N ILE A 107 -3.93 0.77 4.19
CA ILE A 107 -4.70 0.04 3.18
C ILE A 107 -5.72 0.97 2.53
N VAL A 108 -5.68 1.01 1.20
CA VAL A 108 -6.56 1.80 0.35
C VAL A 108 -7.45 0.84 -0.43
N GLY A 109 -8.70 0.71 0.01
CA GLY A 109 -9.70 -0.11 -0.65
C GLY A 109 -10.26 0.57 -1.90
N VAL A 110 -10.39 -0.19 -2.99
CA VAL A 110 -10.99 0.27 -4.24
C VAL A 110 -12.15 -0.63 -4.62
N SER A 111 -13.32 -0.04 -4.90
CA SER A 111 -14.49 -0.84 -5.31
C SER A 111 -15.34 -0.10 -6.34
N ALA A 112 -16.02 -0.88 -7.19
CA ALA A 112 -17.10 -0.35 -8.01
C ALA A 112 -18.38 -0.09 -7.18
N GLY A 113 -18.51 -0.78 -6.04
CA GLY A 113 -19.61 -0.62 -5.10
C GLY A 113 -19.46 0.60 -4.18
N PRO A 114 -20.50 0.89 -3.40
CA PRO A 114 -20.59 2.11 -2.57
C PRO A 114 -19.70 2.08 -1.32
N TRP A 115 -19.15 0.92 -0.94
CA TRP A 115 -18.39 0.75 0.30
C TRP A 115 -16.88 0.93 0.12
N GLY A 116 -16.38 1.16 -1.10
CA GLY A 116 -14.98 1.50 -1.33
C GLY A 116 -13.97 0.50 -0.76
N GLY A 117 -14.29 -0.79 -0.80
CA GLY A 117 -13.37 -1.88 -0.44
C GLY A 117 -13.23 -2.17 1.05
N THR A 118 -14.19 -1.77 1.90
CA THR A 118 -14.12 -2.07 3.34
C THR A 118 -13.91 -3.57 3.64
N ARG A 119 -14.52 -4.49 2.88
CA ARG A 119 -14.37 -5.92 3.20
C ARG A 119 -13.00 -6.45 2.85
N VAL A 120 -12.39 -6.00 1.75
CA VAL A 120 -11.02 -6.40 1.42
C VAL A 120 -9.99 -5.85 2.42
N ILE A 121 -10.23 -4.66 2.98
CA ILE A 121 -9.40 -4.11 4.05
C ILE A 121 -9.45 -5.02 5.28
N GLU A 122 -10.65 -5.33 5.78
CA GLU A 122 -10.83 -6.25 6.91
C GLU A 122 -10.20 -7.63 6.65
N ASN A 123 -10.34 -8.14 5.42
CA ASN A 123 -9.77 -9.42 5.03
C ASN A 123 -8.23 -9.43 5.03
N LEU A 124 -7.58 -8.28 4.80
CA LEU A 124 -6.13 -8.15 4.81
C LEU A 124 -5.54 -8.00 6.21
N LEU A 125 -6.30 -7.58 7.23
CA LEU A 125 -5.75 -7.33 8.57
C LEU A 125 -5.03 -8.55 9.17
N PRO A 126 -5.56 -9.80 9.07
CA PRO A 126 -4.83 -10.97 9.54
C PRO A 126 -3.52 -11.22 8.77
N VAL A 127 -3.49 -10.90 7.47
CA VAL A 127 -2.28 -11.02 6.64
C VAL A 127 -1.23 -10.02 7.07
N MET A 128 -1.62 -8.75 7.28
CA MET A 128 -0.70 -7.71 7.73
C MET A 128 -0.07 -8.06 9.07
N ARG A 129 -0.88 -8.59 10.00
CA ARG A 129 -0.40 -9.08 11.30
C ARG A 129 0.66 -10.16 11.15
N GLU A 130 0.42 -11.18 10.32
CA GLU A 130 1.36 -12.28 10.11
C GLU A 130 2.67 -11.82 9.47
N LEU A 131 2.60 -10.84 8.55
CA LEU A 131 3.78 -10.23 7.93
C LEU A 131 4.55 -9.28 8.88
N GLY A 132 4.13 -9.13 10.13
CA GLY A 132 4.75 -8.22 11.09
C GLY A 132 4.54 -6.74 10.78
N LEU A 133 3.57 -6.42 9.92
CA LEU A 133 3.15 -5.05 9.60
C LEU A 133 2.16 -4.54 10.63
N VAL A 134 2.27 -3.25 10.95
CA VAL A 134 1.36 -2.57 11.87
C VAL A 134 0.40 -1.69 11.06
N THR A 135 -0.86 -2.09 11.01
CA THR A 135 -1.91 -1.36 10.29
C THR A 135 -2.26 -0.06 11.01
N ILE A 136 -2.41 1.03 10.26
CA ILE A 136 -2.89 2.30 10.80
C ILE A 136 -4.41 2.29 11.06
N PHE A 137 -4.91 3.28 11.81
CA PHE A 137 -6.34 3.40 12.11
C PHE A 137 -7.21 3.82 10.92
N TRP A 138 -6.70 4.65 10.01
CA TRP A 138 -7.48 5.20 8.91
C TRP A 138 -7.47 4.30 7.69
N ASP A 139 -8.64 4.13 7.08
CA ASP A 139 -8.81 3.47 5.79
C ASP A 139 -8.87 4.47 4.64
N GLY A 140 -8.29 4.10 3.50
CA GLY A 140 -8.45 4.83 2.24
C GLY A 140 -9.54 4.24 1.37
N ASN A 141 -10.82 4.52 1.61
CA ASN A 141 -11.90 3.96 0.80
C ASN A 141 -12.21 4.79 -0.46
N PHE A 142 -12.17 4.13 -1.62
CA PHE A 142 -12.56 4.69 -2.92
C PHE A 142 -13.76 3.92 -3.51
N PRO A 143 -15.00 4.36 -3.20
CA PRO A 143 -16.21 3.78 -3.77
C PRO A 143 -16.43 4.27 -5.19
N HIS A 144 -17.17 3.49 -5.99
CA HIS A 144 -17.51 3.85 -7.37
C HIS A 144 -16.30 4.31 -8.21
N ALA A 145 -15.15 3.65 -8.06
CA ALA A 145 -13.84 4.08 -8.58
C ALA A 145 -13.83 4.44 -10.09
N GLN A 146 -14.75 3.89 -10.86
CA GLN A 146 -14.97 4.08 -12.29
C GLN A 146 -15.59 5.45 -12.63
N LYS A 147 -16.08 6.16 -11.61
CA LYS A 147 -16.69 7.49 -11.67
C LYS A 147 -15.95 8.52 -10.82
N THR A 148 -15.07 8.08 -9.92
CA THR A 148 -14.28 8.96 -9.03
C THR A 148 -13.17 9.70 -9.78
N PHE A 149 -12.71 9.14 -10.90
CA PHE A 149 -11.64 9.70 -11.72
C PHE A 149 -12.15 9.93 -13.14
N ASP A 150 -11.64 11.00 -13.75
CA ASP A 150 -11.80 11.25 -15.17
C ASP A 150 -11.11 10.14 -15.98
N LYS A 151 -11.79 9.63 -17.01
CA LYS A 151 -11.33 8.44 -17.74
C LYS A 151 -10.13 8.71 -18.64
N ASP A 152 -10.02 9.94 -19.15
CA ASP A 152 -9.02 10.30 -20.16
C ASP A 152 -7.76 10.85 -19.48
N THR A 153 -7.95 11.69 -18.46
CA THR A 153 -6.87 12.36 -17.74
C THR A 153 -6.43 11.63 -16.47
N GLY A 154 -7.28 10.75 -15.91
CA GLY A 154 -7.05 10.14 -14.60
C GLY A 154 -7.14 11.13 -13.43
N ALA A 155 -7.65 12.35 -13.66
CA ALA A 155 -7.79 13.36 -12.63
C ALA A 155 -8.90 13.00 -11.64
N LEU A 156 -8.69 13.29 -10.36
CA LEU A 156 -9.69 13.09 -9.31
C LEU A 156 -10.84 14.09 -9.49
N LEU A 157 -12.08 13.58 -9.58
CA LEU A 157 -13.28 14.40 -9.76
C LEU A 157 -13.92 14.86 -8.44
N GLU A 158 -13.60 14.19 -7.34
CA GLU A 158 -14.18 14.45 -6.02
C GLU A 158 -13.12 14.94 -5.01
N PRO A 159 -13.01 16.26 -4.77
CA PRO A 159 -11.98 16.84 -3.89
C PRO A 159 -12.03 16.35 -2.43
N ALA A 160 -13.17 15.80 -2.00
CA ALA A 160 -13.33 15.25 -0.65
C ALA A 160 -12.35 14.10 -0.36
N HIS A 161 -11.91 13.35 -1.39
CA HIS A 161 -10.91 12.29 -1.23
C HIS A 161 -9.54 12.83 -0.81
N VAL A 162 -9.18 14.06 -1.17
CA VAL A 162 -7.91 14.68 -0.78
C VAL A 162 -7.81 14.82 0.74
N ARG A 163 -8.82 15.42 1.38
CA ARG A 163 -8.83 15.61 2.84
C ARG A 163 -8.89 14.29 3.62
N ARG A 164 -9.60 13.29 3.10
CA ARG A 164 -9.65 11.96 3.74
C ARG A 164 -8.29 11.29 3.67
N LEU A 165 -7.66 11.31 2.50
CA LEU A 165 -6.35 10.72 2.29
C LEU A 165 -5.25 11.47 3.05
N GLU A 166 -5.38 12.78 3.24
CA GLU A 166 -4.44 13.56 4.07
C GLU A 166 -4.37 13.02 5.50
N LYS A 167 -5.51 12.73 6.14
CA LYS A 167 -5.55 12.11 7.49
C LYS A 167 -4.87 10.74 7.50
N PHE A 168 -5.16 9.92 6.50
CA PHE A 168 -4.55 8.61 6.31
C PHE A 168 -3.02 8.71 6.19
N VAL A 169 -2.52 9.59 5.34
CA VAL A 169 -1.07 9.72 5.11
C VAL A 169 -0.38 10.35 6.32
N ASN A 170 -1.01 11.31 7.00
CA ASN A 170 -0.47 11.90 8.23
C ASN A 170 -0.28 10.86 9.33
N GLU A 171 -1.28 9.99 9.54
CA GLU A 171 -1.21 8.89 10.51
C GLU A 171 -0.11 7.89 10.12
N LEU A 172 -0.06 7.49 8.85
CA LEU A 172 0.97 6.57 8.35
C LEU A 172 2.38 7.11 8.57
N VAL A 173 2.60 8.39 8.25
CA VAL A 173 3.88 9.06 8.44
C VAL A 173 4.25 9.14 9.92
N TRP A 174 3.29 9.45 10.79
CA TRP A 174 3.53 9.47 12.24
C TRP A 174 3.95 8.09 12.74
N MET A 175 3.20 7.03 12.40
CA MET A 175 3.54 5.65 12.79
C MET A 175 4.87 5.20 12.20
N ALA A 176 5.15 5.55 10.94
CA ALA A 176 6.41 5.21 10.28
C ALA A 176 7.63 5.80 11.01
N LYS A 177 7.55 7.05 11.49
CA LYS A 177 8.61 7.69 12.30
C LYS A 177 8.84 6.92 13.60
N VAL A 178 7.77 6.61 14.32
CA VAL A 178 7.83 5.90 15.61
C VAL A 178 8.41 4.50 15.43
N LEU A 179 7.91 3.74 14.44
CA LEU A 179 8.36 2.37 14.21
C LEU A 179 9.78 2.32 13.64
N ARG A 180 10.19 3.27 12.78
CA ARG A 180 11.59 3.40 12.34
C ARG A 180 12.51 3.64 13.54
N TYR A 181 12.15 4.58 14.41
CA TYR A 181 12.91 4.82 15.64
C TYR A 181 13.03 3.54 16.48
N GLY A 182 11.93 2.79 16.63
CA GLY A 182 11.90 1.50 17.31
C GLY A 182 12.90 0.50 16.72
N ARG A 183 12.87 0.29 15.39
CA ARG A 183 13.79 -0.63 14.69
C ARG A 183 15.26 -0.24 14.84
N GLU A 184 15.56 1.06 14.94
CA GLU A 184 16.93 1.57 14.98
C GLU A 184 17.50 1.70 16.40
N ASN A 185 16.64 1.89 17.41
CA ASN A 185 17.07 2.33 18.74
C ASN A 185 16.51 1.48 19.89
N VAL A 186 15.54 0.61 19.64
CA VAL A 186 14.88 -0.20 20.67
C VAL A 186 15.14 -1.67 20.40
N ALA A 187 15.91 -2.32 21.28
CA ALA A 187 16.16 -3.75 21.19
C ALA A 187 14.91 -4.56 21.57
N ILE A 188 14.73 -5.69 20.90
CA ILE A 188 13.77 -6.72 21.32
C ILE A 188 14.55 -7.68 22.20
N GLU A 189 14.18 -7.75 23.46
CA GLU A 189 14.76 -8.65 24.47
C GLU A 189 14.38 -10.12 24.20
#